data_AF-A0A8J8GQW4-F1
#
_entry.id   AF-A0A8J8GQW4-F1
#
_cell.length_a   1.000
_cell.length_b   1.000
_cell.length_c   1.000
_cell.angle_alpha   90.00
_cell.angle_beta   90.00
_cell.angle_gamma   90.00
#
_symmetry.space_group_name_H-M   'P 1'
#
loop_
_entity.id
_entity.type
_entity.pdbx_description
1 polymer ?
#
loop_
_entity_poly.entity_id
_entity_poly.type
_entity_poly.pdbx_seq_one_letter_code
_entity_poly.pdbx_strand_id
1 'polypeptide(L)'
;MAGRPALVDGRLRDAGRGAGGVRHASAGPAGAAGRLAAVAGRCGVTRVAFEYALIRLVPRIERGEMMNVGLVVYCRSRDFLAVRTHVDPDRLRALDPGADLDAVEAVLLGYQQVCDDERRMTLGERFRWLTSPRSTVVQPGPAHTGLTDDPAVELERLFAVLVL
;
A
#
# COMPACT_ATOMS: atom_id res chain seq x y z
N MET A 1 1.26 16.68 -63.52
CA MET A 1 0.32 16.71 -62.38
C MET A 1 -0.61 15.51 -62.51
N ALA A 2 -0.26 14.39 -61.89
CA ALA A 2 -1.11 13.19 -61.83
C ALA A 2 -1.67 13.09 -60.42
N GLY A 3 -3.00 13.19 -60.31
CA GLY A 3 -3.75 13.14 -59.06
C GLY A 3 -3.69 11.76 -58.42
N ARG A 4 -3.51 11.76 -57.10
CA ARG A 4 -3.58 10.58 -56.23
C ARG A 4 -5.05 10.22 -55.98
N PRO A 5 -5.45 8.95 -56.03
CA PRO A 5 -6.77 8.56 -55.55
C PRO A 5 -6.82 8.52 -54.02
N ALA A 6 -7.96 8.99 -53.51
CA ALA A 6 -8.37 8.93 -52.11
C ALA A 6 -8.81 7.51 -51.73
N LEU A 7 -8.52 7.11 -50.49
CA LEU A 7 -9.11 5.94 -49.84
C LEU A 7 -9.87 6.41 -48.58
N VAL A 8 -11.18 6.26 -48.64
CA VAL A 8 -12.24 6.34 -47.62
C VAL A 8 -12.88 4.95 -47.72
N ASP A 9 -13.35 4.21 -46.73
CA ASP A 9 -13.73 4.32 -45.31
C ASP A 9 -14.09 2.87 -44.88
N GLY A 10 -14.36 2.57 -43.61
CA GLY A 10 -15.12 1.34 -43.27
C GLY A 10 -14.66 0.47 -42.10
N ARG A 11 -14.91 0.97 -40.89
CA ARG A 11 -15.25 0.29 -39.61
C ARG A 11 -15.49 -1.23 -39.60
N LEU A 12 -15.08 -1.90 -38.52
CA LEU A 12 -15.94 -2.53 -37.48
C LEU A 12 -15.04 -3.07 -36.34
N ARG A 13 -15.10 -2.53 -35.12
CA ARG A 13 -15.70 -3.14 -33.90
C ARG A 13 -15.51 -4.66 -33.77
N ASP A 14 -14.81 -5.04 -32.71
CA ASP A 14 -15.15 -6.25 -31.96
C ASP A 14 -15.33 -5.90 -30.48
N ALA A 15 -16.43 -6.42 -29.94
CA ALA A 15 -16.86 -6.30 -28.57
C ALA A 15 -17.05 -7.71 -28.01
N GLY A 16 -16.50 -7.96 -26.83
CA GLY A 16 -17.27 -8.66 -25.80
C GLY A 16 -16.69 -9.95 -25.22
N ARG A 17 -17.11 -10.14 -23.97
CA ARG A 17 -17.02 -11.31 -23.07
C ARG A 17 -15.68 -11.48 -22.35
N GLY A 18 -15.65 -11.62 -21.02
CA GLY A 18 -16.73 -11.72 -20.05
C GLY A 18 -16.19 -12.16 -18.70
N ALA A 19 -16.84 -11.67 -17.64
CA ALA A 19 -17.18 -12.34 -16.39
C ALA A 19 -16.18 -13.30 -15.70
N GLY A 20 -15.91 -12.98 -14.43
CA GLY A 20 -15.92 -13.97 -13.34
C GLY A 20 -14.61 -14.68 -13.05
N GLY A 21 -14.00 -14.33 -11.92
CA GLY A 21 -12.82 -15.03 -11.42
C GLY A 21 -12.36 -14.50 -10.07
N VAL A 22 -13.17 -14.74 -9.05
CA VAL A 22 -12.73 -14.67 -7.66
C VAL A 22 -11.59 -15.69 -7.45
N ARG A 23 -10.69 -15.38 -6.52
CA ARG A 23 -9.65 -16.22 -5.87
C ARG A 23 -8.23 -16.03 -6.46
N HIS A 24 -7.12 -16.16 -5.74
CA HIS A 24 -6.83 -16.83 -4.47
C HIS A 24 -5.69 -16.11 -3.73
N ALA A 25 -5.71 -16.23 -2.40
CA ALA A 25 -4.60 -15.92 -1.50
C ALA A 25 -3.28 -16.56 -1.97
N SER A 26 -2.17 -15.82 -1.86
CA SER A 26 -0.83 -16.39 -1.90
C SER A 26 -0.17 -16.23 -0.53
N ALA A 27 -0.27 -17.31 0.25
CA ALA A 27 0.61 -17.58 1.36
C ALA A 27 1.97 -18.09 0.85
N GLY A 28 3.06 -17.69 1.52
CA GLY A 28 4.35 -18.40 1.55
C GLY A 28 5.58 -17.52 1.29
N PRO A 29 6.79 -17.93 1.75
CA PRO A 29 7.13 -19.25 2.28
C PRO A 29 7.61 -19.27 3.75
N ALA A 30 7.41 -20.45 4.34
CA ALA A 30 8.08 -20.93 5.53
C ALA A 30 9.54 -21.29 5.22
N GLY A 31 10.45 -21.02 6.16
CA GLY A 31 11.81 -21.54 6.09
C GLY A 31 12.71 -21.11 7.23
N ALA A 32 12.88 -21.99 8.23
CA ALA A 32 14.16 -22.46 8.79
C ALA A 32 14.00 -22.89 10.26
N ALA A 33 14.01 -24.20 10.46
CA ALA A 33 14.03 -24.84 11.77
C ALA A 33 15.38 -24.60 12.49
N GLY A 34 15.32 -23.90 13.63
CA GLY A 34 16.40 -23.76 14.60
C GLY A 34 15.98 -24.36 15.94
N ARG A 35 16.80 -25.27 16.47
CA ARG A 35 16.54 -26.16 17.61
C ARG A 35 16.19 -25.40 18.90
N LEU A 36 15.12 -25.82 19.56
CA LEU A 36 14.72 -25.37 20.90
C LEU A 36 15.37 -26.25 21.97
N ALA A 37 16.28 -25.66 22.76
CA ALA A 37 16.56 -26.12 24.11
C ALA A 37 15.65 -25.34 25.07
N ALA A 38 14.69 -26.03 25.66
CA ALA A 38 13.75 -25.47 26.61
C ALA A 38 14.43 -25.20 27.96
N VAL A 39 14.33 -23.96 28.44
CA VAL A 39 14.38 -23.65 29.87
C VAL A 39 13.09 -22.90 30.20
N ALA A 40 12.25 -23.53 31.00
CA ALA A 40 10.99 -22.99 31.48
C ALA A 40 11.23 -21.75 32.37
N GLY A 41 10.53 -20.65 32.09
CA GLY A 41 10.55 -19.46 32.94
C GLY A 41 9.82 -18.24 32.38
N ARG A 42 8.52 -18.16 32.67
CA ARG A 42 7.52 -17.06 32.47
C ARG A 42 6.59 -17.20 31.26
N CYS A 43 5.30 -17.41 31.54
CA CYS A 43 4.20 -17.08 30.65
C CYS A 43 4.05 -15.55 30.62
N GLY A 44 4.83 -14.91 29.75
CA GLY A 44 4.71 -13.49 29.47
C GLY A 44 4.64 -13.35 27.96
N VAL A 45 3.58 -12.73 27.45
CA VAL A 45 3.47 -12.45 26.02
C VAL A 45 4.62 -11.50 25.66
N THR A 46 5.57 -11.97 24.85
CA THR A 46 6.73 -11.16 24.45
C THR A 46 6.29 -10.17 23.38
N ARG A 47 5.92 -8.97 23.82
CA ARG A 47 5.64 -7.83 22.94
C ARG A 47 6.91 -7.40 22.22
N VAL A 48 6.79 -7.17 20.92
CA VAL A 48 7.85 -6.66 20.05
C VAL A 48 7.58 -5.23 19.63
N ALA A 49 8.64 -4.43 19.47
CA ALA A 49 8.54 -3.08 18.96
C ALA A 49 8.29 -3.07 17.45
N PHE A 50 7.39 -2.19 17.02
CA PHE A 50 7.12 -1.91 15.62
C PHE A 50 7.04 -0.40 15.39
N GLU A 51 7.24 0.00 14.14
CA GLU A 51 7.07 1.35 13.63
C GLU A 51 5.92 1.35 12.63
N TYR A 52 5.14 2.43 12.59
CA TYR A 52 4.11 2.62 11.58
C TYR A 52 4.05 4.06 11.10
N ALA A 53 3.61 4.25 9.86
CA ALA A 53 3.37 5.57 9.29
C ALA A 53 2.11 5.53 8.42
N LEU A 54 1.28 6.57 8.53
CA LEU A 54 0.10 6.74 7.68
C LEU A 54 0.53 7.22 6.29
N ILE A 55 -0.18 6.79 5.26
CA ILE A 55 -0.12 7.38 3.92
C ILE A 55 -1.31 8.33 3.83
N ARG A 56 -1.04 9.60 3.54
CA ARG A 56 -2.05 10.67 3.50
C ARG A 56 -2.19 11.18 2.09
N LEU A 57 -3.42 11.47 1.69
CA LEU A 57 -3.77 12.11 0.44
C LEU A 57 -4.21 13.54 0.72
N VAL A 58 -3.57 14.49 0.05
CA VAL A 58 -3.92 15.91 0.01
C VAL A 58 -4.40 16.21 -1.42
N PRO A 59 -5.70 16.06 -1.71
CA PRO A 59 -6.19 16.15 -3.09
C PRO A 59 -5.97 17.56 -3.69
N ARG A 60 -6.02 18.60 -2.85
CA ARG A 60 -5.74 19.98 -3.24
C ARG A 60 -4.82 20.66 -2.24
N ILE A 61 -3.58 20.91 -2.68
CA ILE A 61 -2.50 21.42 -1.81
C ILE A 61 -2.82 22.81 -1.27
N GLU A 62 -3.46 23.66 -2.06
CA GLU A 62 -3.78 25.03 -1.71
C GLU A 62 -4.82 25.11 -0.57
N ARG A 63 -5.70 24.12 -0.47
CA ARG A 63 -6.68 24.01 0.62
C ARG A 63 -6.12 23.26 1.84
N GLY A 64 -5.16 22.36 1.62
CA GLY A 64 -4.48 21.62 2.68
C GLY A 64 -5.35 20.59 3.40
N GLU A 65 -6.54 20.28 2.88
CA GLU A 65 -7.35 19.18 3.39
C GLU A 65 -6.66 17.85 3.09
N MET A 66 -6.77 16.92 4.02
CA MET A 66 -6.13 15.61 3.89
C MET A 66 -7.02 14.50 4.42
N MET A 67 -6.86 13.31 3.84
CA MET A 67 -7.43 12.07 4.35
C MET A 67 -6.37 10.98 4.40
N ASN A 68 -6.51 10.04 5.35
CA ASN A 68 -5.67 8.86 5.39
C ASN A 68 -6.14 7.91 4.28
N VAL A 69 -5.19 7.36 3.53
CA VAL A 69 -5.43 6.44 2.40
C VAL A 69 -4.58 5.18 2.50
N GLY A 70 -3.77 5.05 3.54
CA GLY A 70 -2.97 3.86 3.75
C GLY A 70 -2.17 3.89 5.04
N LEU A 71 -1.50 2.77 5.28
CA LEU A 71 -0.71 2.51 6.46
C LEU A 71 0.45 1.60 6.09
N VAL A 72 1.65 1.97 6.55
CA VAL A 72 2.86 1.14 6.48
C VAL A 72 3.21 0.70 7.89
N VAL A 73 3.48 -0.59 8.08
CA VAL A 73 3.96 -1.16 9.35
C VAL A 73 5.28 -1.88 9.12
N TYR A 74 6.26 -1.60 9.98
CA TYR A 74 7.59 -2.21 9.97
C TYR A 74 7.92 -2.77 11.36
N CYS A 75 8.38 -4.01 11.44
CA CYS A 75 8.88 -4.62 12.66
C CYS A 75 10.20 -5.34 12.38
N ARG A 76 11.31 -4.75 12.81
CA ARG A 76 12.66 -5.32 12.63
C ARG A 76 12.81 -6.70 13.26
N SER A 77 12.28 -6.90 14.46
CA SER A 77 12.46 -8.16 15.21
C SER A 77 11.72 -9.36 14.62
N ARG A 78 10.73 -9.12 13.75
CA ARG A 78 9.92 -10.13 13.08
C ARG A 78 10.14 -10.15 11.56
N ASP A 79 11.14 -9.41 11.06
CA ASP A 79 11.40 -9.19 9.63
C ASP A 79 10.11 -8.89 8.83
N PHE A 80 9.27 -8.02 9.40
CA PHE A 80 7.96 -7.70 8.84
C PHE A 80 7.95 -6.29 8.26
N LEU A 81 7.49 -6.17 7.02
CA LEU A 81 7.12 -4.91 6.38
C LEU A 81 5.86 -5.17 5.58
N ALA A 82 4.85 -4.33 5.76
CA ALA A 82 3.63 -4.42 4.98
C ALA A 82 2.99 -3.05 4.80
N VAL A 83 2.33 -2.90 3.65
CA VAL A 83 1.54 -1.73 3.30
C VAL A 83 0.11 -2.15 3.05
N ARG A 84 -0.84 -1.36 3.55
CA ARG A 84 -2.26 -1.43 3.20
C ARG A 84 -2.72 -0.06 2.73
N THR A 85 -3.53 -0.04 1.68
CA THR A 85 -4.06 1.18 1.09
C THR A 85 -5.54 0.99 0.81
N HIS A 86 -6.30 2.07 0.99
CA HIS A 86 -7.70 2.16 0.63
C HIS A 86 -8.05 3.62 0.40
N VAL A 87 -8.79 3.88 -0.68
CA VAL A 87 -9.32 5.20 -0.99
C VAL A 87 -10.82 5.04 -1.14
N ASP A 88 -11.58 5.79 -0.35
CA ASP A 88 -13.02 5.94 -0.54
C ASP A 88 -13.24 7.02 -1.63
N PRO A 89 -13.78 6.65 -2.81
CA PRO A 89 -14.00 7.60 -3.90
C PRO A 89 -14.97 8.73 -3.55
N ASP A 90 -15.97 8.45 -2.72
CA ASP A 90 -17.00 9.43 -2.36
C ASP A 90 -16.43 10.43 -1.36
N ARG A 91 -15.64 9.96 -0.38
CA ARG A 91 -14.91 10.84 0.54
C ARG A 91 -13.88 11.70 -0.18
N LEU A 92 -13.16 11.14 -1.16
CA LEU A 92 -12.21 11.90 -1.97
C LEU A 92 -12.91 13.01 -2.76
N ARG A 93 -14.00 12.68 -3.47
CA ARG A 93 -14.79 13.65 -4.24
C ARG A 93 -15.46 14.72 -3.38
N ALA A 94 -15.77 14.40 -2.11
CA ALA A 94 -16.26 15.38 -1.16
C ALA A 94 -15.19 16.44 -0.78
N LEU A 95 -13.91 16.05 -0.75
CA LEU A 95 -12.79 16.98 -0.50
C LEU A 95 -12.41 17.78 -1.75
N ASP A 96 -12.34 17.11 -2.90
CA ASP A 96 -12.13 17.74 -4.20
C ASP A 96 -12.92 17.00 -5.31
N PRO A 97 -13.99 17.60 -5.85
CA PRO A 97 -14.76 16.99 -6.93
C PRO A 97 -13.96 16.73 -8.21
N GLY A 98 -12.84 17.42 -8.39
CA GLY A 98 -11.93 17.26 -9.54
C GLY A 98 -10.77 16.29 -9.30
N ALA A 99 -10.72 15.59 -8.17
CA ALA A 99 -9.64 14.65 -7.88
C ALA A 99 -9.60 13.49 -8.89
N ASP A 100 -8.41 13.20 -9.41
CA ASP A 100 -8.13 12.08 -10.29
C ASP A 100 -7.88 10.81 -9.46
N LEU A 101 -8.92 9.99 -9.30
CA LEU A 101 -8.85 8.75 -8.53
C LEU A 101 -7.85 7.75 -9.14
N ASP A 102 -7.82 7.63 -10.47
CA ASP A 102 -6.95 6.67 -11.16
C ASP A 102 -5.48 7.01 -10.94
N ALA A 103 -5.13 8.31 -10.99
CA ALA A 103 -3.79 8.78 -10.68
C ALA A 103 -3.40 8.50 -9.22
N VAL A 104 -4.33 8.68 -8.28
CA VAL A 104 -4.11 8.37 -6.86
C VAL A 104 -3.87 6.87 -6.68
N GLU A 105 -4.71 6.01 -7.25
CA GLU A 105 -4.57 4.55 -7.17
C GLU A 105 -3.24 4.08 -7.77
N ALA A 106 -2.81 4.65 -8.90
CA ALA A 106 -1.52 4.36 -9.51
C ALA A 106 -0.33 4.69 -8.58
N VAL A 107 -0.40 5.82 -7.86
CA VAL A 107 0.63 6.18 -6.87
C VAL A 107 0.62 5.19 -5.71
N LEU A 108 -0.54 4.83 -5.18
CA LEU A 108 -0.67 3.87 -4.07
C LEU A 108 -0.18 2.47 -4.44
N LEU A 109 -0.42 2.04 -5.68
CA LEU A 109 0.14 0.80 -6.21
C LEU A 109 1.68 0.85 -6.21
N GLY A 110 2.28 2.00 -6.49
CA GLY A 110 3.73 2.20 -6.39
C GLY A 110 4.28 2.00 -4.96
N TYR A 111 3.52 2.37 -3.93
CA TYR A 111 3.90 2.06 -2.53
C TYR A 111 3.91 0.55 -2.26
N GLN A 112 2.91 -0.18 -2.76
CA GLN A 112 2.85 -1.64 -2.63
C GLN A 112 4.03 -2.31 -3.36
N GLN A 113 4.33 -1.89 -4.59
CA GLN A 113 5.45 -2.43 -5.37
C GLN A 113 6.80 -2.26 -4.65
N VAL A 114 7.04 -1.13 -3.99
CA VAL A 114 8.29 -0.90 -3.25
C VAL A 114 8.32 -1.67 -1.95
N CYS A 115 7.17 -1.86 -1.30
CA CYS A 115 7.07 -2.77 -0.17
C CYS A 115 7.49 -4.19 -0.55
N ASP A 116 7.07 -4.66 -1.73
CA ASP A 116 7.31 -6.01 -2.22
C ASP A 116 8.65 -6.19 -2.97
N ASP A 117 9.39 -5.12 -3.27
CA ASP A 117 10.68 -5.19 -3.97
C ASP A 117 11.82 -5.67 -3.06
N GLU A 118 12.04 -6.98 -3.05
CA GLU A 118 13.11 -7.61 -2.28
C GLU A 118 14.51 -7.49 -2.92
N ARG A 119 14.60 -7.05 -4.19
CA ARG A 119 15.83 -7.22 -4.99
C ARG A 119 16.88 -6.14 -4.73
N ARG A 120 16.48 -5.01 -4.16
CA ARG A 120 17.30 -3.79 -4.14
C ARG A 120 17.56 -3.20 -2.76
N MET A 121 16.71 -3.52 -1.78
CA MET A 121 16.70 -2.82 -0.48
C MET A 121 16.32 -3.77 0.66
N THR A 122 17.00 -3.62 1.79
CA THR A 122 16.60 -4.25 3.06
C THR A 122 15.22 -3.73 3.50
N LEU A 123 14.52 -4.47 4.36
CA LEU A 123 13.20 -4.05 4.86
C LEU A 123 13.22 -2.67 5.52
N GLY A 124 14.26 -2.36 6.31
CA GLY A 124 14.41 -1.07 6.95
C GLY A 124 14.69 0.07 5.97
N GLU A 125 15.43 -0.20 4.88
CA GLU A 125 15.61 0.78 3.80
C GLU A 125 14.31 1.03 3.03
N ARG A 126 13.55 -0.03 2.73
CA ARG A 126 12.22 0.10 2.12
C ARG A 126 11.28 0.93 2.99
N PHE A 127 11.23 0.64 4.29
CA PHE A 127 10.44 1.44 5.23
C PHE A 127 10.84 2.92 5.19
N ARG A 128 12.14 3.23 5.33
CA ARG A 128 12.62 4.62 5.25
C ARG A 128 12.28 5.30 3.92
N TRP A 129 12.35 4.56 2.82
CA TRP A 129 11.98 5.08 1.50
C TRP A 129 10.48 5.39 1.42
N LEU A 130 9.64 4.49 1.92
CA LEU A 130 8.18 4.64 1.95
C LEU A 130 7.74 5.80 2.86
N THR A 131 8.48 6.07 3.94
CA THR A 131 8.17 7.17 4.87
C THR A 131 8.87 8.49 4.53
N SER A 132 9.65 8.55 3.45
CA SER A 132 10.34 9.78 3.03
C SER A 132 9.40 10.68 2.20
N PRO A 133 9.32 11.99 2.47
CA PRO A 133 8.52 12.91 1.66
C PRO A 133 9.01 12.94 0.20
N ARG A 134 8.16 12.53 -0.74
CA ARG A 134 8.49 12.49 -2.19
C ARG A 134 7.39 12.98 -3.13
N SER A 135 6.21 13.27 -2.62
CA SER A 135 5.09 13.79 -3.39
C SER A 135 4.36 14.85 -2.56
N THR A 136 3.79 15.85 -3.23
CA THR A 136 2.96 16.87 -2.60
C THR A 136 1.55 16.35 -2.37
N VAL A 137 1.02 15.49 -3.25
CA VAL A 137 -0.36 14.99 -3.19
C VAL A 137 -0.48 13.77 -2.29
N VAL A 138 0.44 12.80 -2.40
CA VAL A 138 0.46 11.61 -1.54
C VAL A 138 1.67 11.69 -0.62
N GLN A 139 1.41 11.99 0.65
CA GLN A 139 2.44 12.29 1.63
C GLN A 139 2.51 11.19 2.69
N PRO A 140 3.70 10.66 3.01
CA PRO A 140 3.84 9.88 4.23
C PRO A 140 3.70 10.78 5.46
N GLY A 141 2.97 10.29 6.46
CA GLY A 141 2.90 10.88 7.79
C GLY A 141 4.15 10.59 8.62
N PRO A 142 4.27 11.20 9.82
CA PRO A 142 5.35 10.90 10.75
C PRO A 142 5.33 9.42 11.14
N ALA A 143 6.52 8.85 11.31
CA ALA A 143 6.66 7.51 11.88
C ALA A 143 6.36 7.54 13.38
N HIS A 144 5.61 6.55 13.82
CA HIS A 144 5.24 6.32 15.22
C HIS A 144 5.70 4.93 15.64
N THR A 145 5.98 4.75 16.93
CA THR A 145 6.39 3.46 17.50
C THR A 145 5.30 2.87 18.37
N GLY A 146 5.24 1.54 18.41
CA GLY A 146 4.30 0.80 19.24
C GLY A 146 4.87 -0.54 19.69
N LEU A 147 4.11 -1.24 20.53
CA LEU A 147 4.39 -2.61 20.97
C LEU A 147 3.24 -3.52 20.56
N THR A 148 3.55 -4.66 19.96
CA THR A 148 2.55 -5.64 19.52
C THR A 148 3.01 -7.07 19.78
N ASP A 149 2.05 -7.97 19.90
CA ASP A 149 2.30 -9.41 19.94
C ASP A 149 2.45 -9.99 18.51
N ASP A 150 1.79 -9.37 17.54
CA ASP A 150 1.80 -9.73 16.12
C ASP A 150 1.66 -8.47 15.23
N PRO A 151 2.67 -8.13 14.40
CA PRO A 151 2.62 -6.93 13.57
C PRO A 151 1.62 -7.01 12.40
N ALA A 152 1.27 -8.21 11.93
CA ALA A 152 0.27 -8.38 10.87
C ALA A 152 -1.14 -8.12 11.41
N VAL A 153 -1.45 -8.64 12.61
CA VAL A 153 -2.73 -8.34 13.27
C VAL A 153 -2.84 -6.86 13.61
N GLU A 154 -1.76 -6.26 14.08
CA GLU A 154 -1.74 -4.84 14.44
C GLU A 154 -1.87 -3.92 13.22
N LEU A 155 -1.30 -4.30 12.07
CA LEU A 155 -1.52 -3.62 10.80
C LEU A 155 -3.00 -3.55 10.45
N GLU A 156 -3.71 -4.69 10.45
CA GLU A 156 -5.13 -4.73 10.11
C GLU A 156 -5.98 -3.94 11.12
N ARG A 157 -5.64 -4.01 12.41
CA ARG A 157 -6.31 -3.24 13.47
C ARG A 157 -6.15 -1.73 13.27
N LEU A 158 -4.92 -1.27 13.05
CA LEU A 158 -4.62 0.14 12.84
C LEU A 158 -5.22 0.64 11.53
N PHE A 159 -5.19 -0.16 10.47
CA PHE A 159 -5.79 0.18 9.19
C PHE A 159 -7.31 0.38 9.31
N ALA A 160 -8.00 -0.51 10.02
CA ALA A 160 -9.44 -0.40 10.25
C ALA A 160 -9.85 0.82 11.08
N VAL A 161 -8.99 1.31 11.97
CA VAL A 161 -9.31 2.46 12.85
C VAL A 161 -8.88 3.80 12.26
N LEU A 162 -7.79 3.80 11.48
CA LEU A 162 -7.16 5.04 11.01
C LEU A 162 -7.42 5.35 9.53
N VAL A 163 -7.86 4.38 8.73
CA VAL A 163 -8.02 4.53 7.27
C VAL A 163 -9.45 4.27 6.81
N LEU A 164 -10.03 3.13 7.19
CA LEU A 164 -11.41 2.76 6.85
C LEU A 164 -12.42 3.61 7.66
#